data_AF-A0A1F7F801-F1
#
_entry.id   AF-A0A1F7F801-F1
#
_cell.length_a   1.000
_cell.length_b   1.000
_cell.length_c   1.000
_cell.angle_alpha   90.00
_cell.angle_beta   90.00
_cell.angle_gamma   90.00
#
_symmetry.space_group_name_H-M   'P 1'
#
loop_
_entity.id
_entity.type
_entity.pdbx_description
1 polymer ?
#
loop_
_entity_poly.entity_id
_entity_poly.type
_entity_poly.pdbx_seq_one_letter_code
_entity_poly.pdbx_strand_id
1 'polypeptide(L)'
;MVLNKKTKRRNQRIVDLARKGMNSRDIAKRVKISQTLVSRMLRRYYAKNKKTPFHIVRKQERTKRILKLRKKGVSIRKIAETLGIGAHTAWMTVKQRNR
;
A
#
# COMPACT_ATOMS: atom_id res chain seq x y z
N MET A 1 -27.68 -3.79 -12.02
CA MET A 1 -27.14 -2.70 -11.17
C MET A 1 -25.88 -2.09 -11.80
N VAL A 2 -26.02 -1.04 -12.60
CA VAL A 2 -24.87 -0.36 -13.22
C VAL A 2 -24.24 0.54 -12.16
N LEU A 3 -23.07 0.17 -11.65
CA LEU A 3 -22.29 1.04 -10.78
C LEU A 3 -21.91 2.31 -11.54
N ASN A 4 -22.60 3.41 -11.25
CA ASN A 4 -22.34 4.75 -11.78
C ASN A 4 -20.82 5.02 -11.79
N LYS A 5 -20.26 5.42 -12.95
CA LYS A 5 -18.82 5.65 -13.20
C LYS A 5 -18.19 6.56 -12.13
N LYS A 6 -18.97 7.50 -11.59
CA LYS A 6 -18.57 8.39 -10.47
C LYS A 6 -18.30 7.60 -9.17
N THR A 7 -19.14 6.62 -8.84
CA THR A 7 -19.00 5.76 -7.65
C THR A 7 -17.75 4.89 -7.74
N LYS A 8 -17.45 4.31 -8.92
CA LYS A 8 -16.24 3.52 -9.13
C LYS A 8 -14.97 4.34 -8.92
N ARG A 9 -14.93 5.57 -9.47
CA ARG A 9 -13.80 6.50 -9.28
C ARG A 9 -13.62 6.90 -7.83
N ARG A 10 -14.70 7.20 -7.11
CA ARG A 10 -14.67 7.51 -5.67
C ARG A 10 -14.10 6.34 -4.86
N ASN A 11 -14.58 5.13 -5.14
CA ASN A 11 -14.14 3.93 -4.42
C ASN A 11 -12.65 3.65 -4.66
N GLN A 12 -12.16 3.83 -5.89
CA GLN A 12 -10.73 3.73 -6.20
C GLN A 12 -9.91 4.75 -5.40
N ARG A 13 -10.37 6.01 -5.35
CA ARG A 13 -9.70 7.08 -4.62
C ARG A 13 -9.58 6.78 -3.12
N ILE A 14 -10.61 6.21 -2.50
CA ILE A 14 -10.59 5.80 -1.09
C ILE A 14 -9.55 4.70 -0.86
N VAL A 15 -9.50 3.69 -1.73
CA VAL A 15 -8.51 2.60 -1.65
C VAL A 15 -7.09 3.17 -1.81
N ASP A 16 -6.87 4.08 -2.74
CA ASP A 16 -5.56 4.67 -2.97
C ASP A 16 -5.08 5.51 -1.77
N LEU A 17 -5.97 6.26 -1.13
CA LEU A 17 -5.65 7.01 0.09
C LEU A 17 -5.35 6.07 1.27
N ALA A 18 -6.12 4.99 1.42
CA ALA A 18 -5.83 3.97 2.45
C ALA A 18 -4.50 3.26 2.17
N ARG A 19 -4.15 3.02 0.91
CA ARG A 19 -2.84 2.48 0.50
C ARG A 19 -1.69 3.42 0.82
N LYS A 20 -1.93 4.74 0.87
CA LYS A 20 -0.94 5.74 1.32
C LYS A 20 -0.80 5.79 2.85
N GLY A 21 -1.56 4.97 3.58
CA GLY A 21 -1.52 4.92 5.05
C GLY A 21 -2.44 5.91 5.75
N MET A 22 -3.35 6.60 5.03
CA MET A 22 -4.35 7.43 5.71
C MET A 22 -5.37 6.57 6.47
N ASN A 23 -5.80 7.07 7.62
CA ASN A 23 -6.88 6.45 8.40
C ASN A 23 -8.27 6.75 7.77
N SER A 24 -9.28 5.96 8.13
CA SER A 24 -10.64 6.11 7.57
C SER A 24 -11.27 7.48 7.84
N ARG A 25 -10.90 8.16 8.93
CA ARG A 25 -11.44 9.47 9.32
C ARG A 25 -10.92 10.57 8.37
N ASP A 26 -9.63 10.57 8.07
CA ASP A 26 -9.02 11.55 7.17
C ASP A 26 -9.45 11.33 5.72
N ILE A 27 -9.61 10.06 5.32
CA ILE A 27 -10.14 9.71 4.00
C ILE A 27 -11.59 10.20 3.86
N ALA A 28 -12.41 10.00 4.90
CA ALA A 28 -13.80 10.46 4.93
C ALA A 28 -13.90 11.99 4.74
N LYS A 29 -13.09 12.76 5.46
CA LYS A 29 -13.01 14.22 5.29
C LYS A 29 -12.58 14.61 3.88
N ARG A 30 -11.55 13.95 3.33
CA ARG A 30 -10.99 14.29 2.01
C ARG A 30 -11.90 13.93 0.85
N VAL A 31 -12.68 12.86 0.98
CA VAL A 31 -13.62 12.37 -0.04
C VAL A 31 -15.05 12.90 0.20
N LYS A 32 -15.27 13.64 1.30
CA LYS A 32 -16.56 14.20 1.74
C LYS A 32 -17.67 13.14 1.83
N ILE A 33 -17.38 12.03 2.53
CA ILE A 33 -18.35 10.96 2.80
C ILE A 33 -18.23 10.48 4.24
N SER A 34 -19.22 9.71 4.73
CA SER A 34 -19.20 9.20 6.09
C SER A 34 -18.04 8.23 6.34
N GLN A 35 -17.42 8.35 7.52
CA GLN A 35 -16.37 7.42 7.99
C GLN A 35 -16.87 5.98 7.98
N THR A 36 -18.12 5.73 8.38
CA THR A 36 -18.75 4.41 8.38
C THR A 36 -18.78 3.80 6.97
N LEU A 37 -19.10 4.60 5.95
CA LEU A 37 -19.09 4.14 4.56
C LEU A 37 -17.68 3.80 4.09
N VAL A 38 -16.68 4.63 4.41
CA VAL A 38 -15.26 4.36 4.12
C VAL A 38 -14.83 3.04 4.76
N SER A 39 -15.06 2.87 6.07
CA SER A 39 -14.69 1.66 6.81
C SER A 39 -15.35 0.41 6.25
N ARG A 40 -16.66 0.47 5.96
CA ARG A 40 -17.39 -0.66 5.34
C ARG A 40 -16.84 -1.02 3.97
N MET A 41 -16.52 -0.01 3.15
CA MET A 41 -16.02 -0.22 1.81
C MET A 41 -14.60 -0.79 1.81
N LEU A 42 -13.72 -0.26 2.65
CA LEU A 42 -12.38 -0.77 2.86
C LEU A 42 -12.42 -2.22 3.36
N ARG A 43 -13.26 -2.52 4.35
CA ARG A 43 -13.46 -3.90 4.84
C ARG A 43 -13.84 -4.86 3.71
N ARG A 44 -14.83 -4.51 2.89
CA ARG A 44 -15.24 -5.32 1.73
C ARG A 44 -14.11 -5.49 0.71
N TYR A 45 -13.38 -4.41 0.41
CA TYR A 45 -12.26 -4.45 -0.52
C TYR A 45 -11.15 -5.39 -0.01
N TYR A 46 -10.80 -5.33 1.27
CA TYR A 46 -9.73 -6.15 1.83
C TYR A 46 -10.12 -7.60 2.05
N ALA A 47 -11.39 -7.89 2.39
CA ALA A 47 -11.91 -9.25 2.43
C ALA A 47 -11.78 -9.93 1.07
N LYS A 48 -12.12 -9.23 -0.02
CA LYS A 48 -12.00 -9.75 -1.39
C LYS A 48 -10.54 -9.91 -1.85
N ASN A 49 -9.65 -9.00 -1.45
CA ASN A 49 -8.27 -8.95 -1.95
C ASN A 49 -7.23 -9.63 -1.02
N LYS A 50 -7.65 -10.19 0.12
CA LYS A 50 -6.79 -10.82 1.16
C LYS A 50 -5.58 -9.97 1.58
N LYS A 51 -5.66 -8.64 1.47
CA LYS A 51 -4.54 -7.71 1.75
C LYS A 51 -5.06 -6.58 2.61
N THR A 52 -4.80 -6.56 3.91
CA THR A 52 -5.24 -5.48 4.79
C THR A 52 -4.43 -4.19 4.56
N PRO A 53 -4.89 -3.00 5.02
CA PRO A 53 -4.10 -1.77 4.96
C PRO A 53 -2.73 -1.98 5.60
N PHE A 54 -2.69 -2.68 6.74
CA PHE A 54 -1.47 -2.99 7.47
C PHE A 54 -0.44 -3.74 6.60
N HIS A 55 -0.86 -4.78 5.89
CA HIS A 55 0.02 -5.52 4.97
C HIS A 55 0.57 -4.63 3.84
N ILE A 56 -0.28 -3.74 3.31
CA ILE A 56 0.11 -2.86 2.21
C ILE A 56 1.10 -1.79 2.70
N VAL A 57 0.82 -1.15 3.84
CA VAL A 57 1.67 -0.12 4.43
C VAL A 57 3.03 -0.72 4.82
N ARG A 58 3.04 -1.85 5.55
CA ARG A 58 4.28 -2.55 5.93
C ARG A 58 5.11 -2.95 4.71
N LYS A 59 4.46 -3.43 3.64
CA LYS A 59 5.16 -3.75 2.38
C LYS A 59 5.78 -2.49 1.76
N GLN A 60 5.05 -1.37 1.71
CA GLN A 60 5.57 -0.11 1.15
C GLN A 60 6.72 0.44 1.98
N GLU A 61 6.63 0.43 3.31
CA GLU A 61 7.72 0.84 4.19
C GLU A 61 8.97 0.00 3.98
N ARG A 62 8.81 -1.32 3.91
CA ARG A 62 9.92 -2.23 3.58
C ARG A 62 10.55 -1.87 2.24
N THR A 63 9.74 -1.67 1.20
CA THR A 63 10.22 -1.24 -0.12
C THR A 63 10.99 0.08 -0.04
N LYS A 64 10.48 1.09 0.70
CA LYS A 64 11.19 2.36 0.92
C LYS A 64 12.55 2.16 1.59
N ARG A 65 12.62 1.29 2.61
CA ARG A 65 13.88 0.96 3.31
C ARG A 65 14.89 0.28 2.38
N ILE A 66 14.45 -0.71 1.58
CA ILE A 66 15.29 -1.38 0.58
C ILE A 66 15.88 -0.37 -0.40
N LEU A 67 15.05 0.52 -0.95
CA LEU A 67 15.50 1.53 -1.91
C LEU A 67 16.46 2.55 -1.27
N LYS A 68 16.19 2.97 -0.03
CA LYS A 68 17.07 3.89 0.71
C LYS A 68 18.45 3.28 0.95
N LEU A 69 18.52 2.00 1.35
CA LEU A 69 19.79 1.29 1.54
C LEU A 69 20.52 1.07 0.22
N ARG A 70 19.80 0.75 -0.86
CA ARG A 70 20.41 0.59 -2.18
C ARG A 70 21.01 1.89 -2.70
N LYS A 71 20.34 3.03 -2.49
CA LYS A 71 20.88 4.37 -2.80
C LYS A 71 22.17 4.70 -2.04
N LYS A 72 22.35 4.13 -0.84
CA LYS A 72 23.59 4.26 -0.06
C LYS A 72 24.72 3.31 -0.52
N GLY A 73 24.55 2.59 -1.63
CA GLY A 73 25.54 1.65 -2.15
C GLY A 73 25.56 0.28 -1.46
N VAL A 74 24.64 0.02 -0.53
CA VAL A 74 24.62 -1.26 0.20
C VAL A 74 24.29 -2.42 -0.75
N SER A 75 25.00 -3.55 -0.58
CA SER A 75 24.77 -4.77 -1.36
C SER A 75 23.42 -5.41 -1.03
N ILE A 76 22.82 -6.13 -1.98
CA ILE A 76 21.50 -6.74 -1.81
C ILE A 76 21.50 -7.77 -0.67
N ARG A 77 22.60 -8.53 -0.51
CA ARG A 77 22.77 -9.47 0.61
C ARG A 77 22.75 -8.75 1.96
N LYS A 78 23.49 -7.65 2.10
CA LYS A 78 23.52 -6.89 3.36
C LYS A 78 22.18 -6.22 3.67
N ILE A 79 21.45 -5.76 2.65
CA ILE A 79 20.07 -5.24 2.80
C ILE A 79 19.14 -6.33 3.32
N ALA A 80 19.26 -7.54 2.78
CA ALA A 80 18.45 -8.70 3.15
C ALA A 80 18.66 -9.08 4.63
N GLU A 81 19.91 -9.17 5.06
CA GLU A 81 20.29 -9.38 6.46
C GLU A 81 19.74 -8.28 7.38
N THR A 82 19.98 -7.01 7.02
CA THR A 82 19.58 -5.85 7.85
C THR A 82 18.07 -5.77 8.04
N LEU A 83 17.28 -6.21 7.06
CA LEU A 83 15.82 -6.15 7.09
C LEU A 83 15.16 -7.49 7.45
N GLY A 84 15.95 -8.55 7.72
CA GLY A 84 15.44 -9.89 8.01
C GLY A 84 14.56 -10.46 6.89
N ILE A 85 14.92 -10.23 5.63
CA ILE A 85 14.17 -10.71 4.47
C ILE A 85 15.02 -11.56 3.54
N GLY A 86 14.39 -12.40 2.72
CA GLY A 86 15.11 -13.19 1.70
C GLY A 86 15.78 -12.29 0.65
N ALA A 87 17.02 -12.63 0.27
CA ALA A 87 17.82 -11.89 -0.71
C ALA A 87 17.11 -11.74 -2.07
N HIS A 88 16.39 -12.78 -2.52
CA HIS A 88 15.57 -12.73 -3.73
C HIS A 88 14.45 -11.67 -3.64
N THR A 89 13.83 -11.47 -2.47
CA THR A 89 12.82 -10.43 -2.26
C THR A 89 13.40 -9.02 -2.36
N ALA A 90 14.60 -8.81 -1.79
CA ALA A 90 15.31 -7.55 -1.89
C ALA A 90 15.69 -7.25 -3.34
N TRP A 91 16.25 -8.23 -4.07
CA TRP A 91 16.59 -8.11 -5.49
C TRP A 91 15.38 -7.79 -6.36
N MET A 92 14.29 -8.55 -6.24
CA MET A 92 13.05 -8.31 -7.00
C MET A 92 12.49 -6.92 -6.75
N THR A 93 12.57 -6.43 -5.52
CA THR A 93 12.07 -5.08 -5.16
C THR A 93 12.88 -3.98 -5.83
N VAL A 94 14.21 -4.12 -5.90
CA VAL A 94 15.09 -3.18 -6.60
C VAL A 94 14.87 -3.26 -8.12
N LYS A 95 14.82 -4.48 -8.67
CA LYS A 95 14.59 -4.72 -10.10
C LYS A 95 13.25 -4.14 -10.61
N GLN A 96 12.17 -4.29 -9.84
CA GLN A 96 10.84 -3.75 -10.20
C GLN A 96 10.77 -2.22 -10.19
N ARG A 97 11.74 -1.51 -9.61
CA ARG A 97 11.74 -0.05 -9.49
C ARG A 97 12.82 0.66 -10.30
N ASN A 98 13.79 -0.07 -10.85
CA ASN A 98 14.78 0.40 -11.82
C ASN A 98 14.38 0.10 -13.28
N ARG A 99 13.12 -0.28 -13.52
CA ARG A 99 12.52 -0.55 -14.83
C ARG A 99 11.55 0.57 -15.16
#